data_AF-A0A7J4LPN4-F1
#
_entry.id   AF-A0A7J4LPN4-F1
#
_cell.length_a   1.000
_cell.length_b   1.000
_cell.length_c   1.000
_cell.angle_alpha   90.00
_cell.angle_beta   90.00
_cell.angle_gamma   90.00
#
_symmetry.space_group_name_H-M   'P 1'
#
loop_
_entity.id
_entity.type
_entity.pdbx_description
1 polymer ?
#
loop_
_entity_poly.entity_id
_entity_poly.type
_entity_poly.pdbx_seq_one_letter_code
_entity_poly.pdbx_strand_id
1 'polypeptide(L)' 'MGKLRTDEIIPNDNICFPIGTILAVKKQYEKLDFSGIFGKHKKKGRDINSLIQALLSYKLTENFSIS' A
#
# COMPACT_ATOMS: atom_id res chain seq x y z
N MET A 1 -9.21 33.69 12.57
CA MET A 1 -9.20 33.33 11.14
C MET A 1 -7.87 32.62 10.87
N GLY A 2 -7.89 31.30 10.67
CA GLY A 2 -6.66 30.50 10.56
C GLY A 2 -5.99 30.70 9.21
N LYS A 3 -4.74 31.18 9.20
CA LYS A 3 -3.93 31.33 7.99
C LYS A 3 -3.47 29.94 7.55
N LEU A 4 -3.84 29.52 6.33
CA LEU A 4 -3.26 28.33 5.71
C LEU A 4 -1.75 28.53 5.56
N ARG A 5 -0.96 27.50 5.94
CA ARG A 5 0.51 27.56 5.97
C ARG A 5 1.16 27.03 4.70
N THR A 6 0.39 26.39 3.83
CA THR A 6 0.87 25.79 2.59
C THR A 6 0.29 26.61 1.45
N ASP A 7 1.16 27.36 0.77
CA ASP A 7 0.80 28.26 -0.32
C ASP A 7 0.78 27.53 -1.68
N GLU A 8 1.54 26.42 -1.84
CA GLU A 8 1.60 25.60 -3.05
C GLU A 8 1.81 24.11 -2.71
N ILE A 9 1.25 23.22 -3.53
CA ILE A 9 1.37 21.75 -3.43
C ILE A 9 2.59 21.34 -4.26
N ILE A 10 3.68 20.93 -3.58
CA ILE A 10 4.93 20.56 -4.26
C ILE A 10 5.11 19.03 -4.18
N PRO A 11 5.19 18.31 -5.32
CA PRO A 11 5.56 16.91 -5.33
C PRO A 11 6.93 16.71 -4.69
N ASN A 12 7.08 15.69 -3.86
CA ASN A 12 8.36 15.32 -3.26
C ASN A 12 8.66 13.83 -3.51
N ASP A 13 9.91 13.44 -3.31
CA ASP A 13 10.39 12.08 -3.58
C ASP A 13 10.15 11.09 -2.44
N ASN A 14 9.37 11.46 -1.42
CA ASN A 14 9.05 10.54 -0.34
C ASN A 14 8.14 9.41 -0.84
N ILE A 15 8.33 8.23 -0.26
CA ILE A 15 7.44 7.11 -0.53
C ILE A 15 6.09 7.39 0.15
N CYS A 16 5.04 7.54 -0.65
CA CYS A 16 3.67 7.69 -0.19
C CYS A 16 2.90 6.40 -0.48
N PHE A 17 2.02 5.99 0.44
CA PHE A 17 1.14 4.84 0.26
C PHE A 17 -0.32 5.27 0.44
N PRO A 18 -1.05 5.60 -0.63
CA PRO A 18 -2.46 5.91 -0.55
C PRO A 18 -3.22 4.74 0.07
N ILE A 19 -4.03 5.04 1.09
CA ILE A 19 -4.82 4.02 1.78
C ILE A 19 -5.81 3.34 0.82
N GLY A 20 -6.26 4.04 -0.21
CA GLY A 20 -7.10 3.49 -1.27
C GLY A 20 -6.43 2.33 -2.02
N THR A 21 -5.14 2.46 -2.34
CA THR A 21 -4.38 1.39 -3.01
C THR A 21 -4.25 0.18 -2.10
N ILE A 22 -3.94 0.39 -0.81
CA ILE A 22 -3.84 -0.70 0.17
C ILE A 22 -5.17 -1.45 0.28
N LEU A 23 -6.30 -0.74 0.35
CA LEU A 23 -7.64 -1.35 0.43
C LEU A 23 -8.00 -2.09 -0.86
N ALA A 24 -7.66 -1.54 -2.02
CA ALA A 24 -7.90 -2.19 -3.31
C ALA A 24 -7.10 -3.49 -3.44
N VAL A 25 -5.83 -3.48 -3.04
CA VAL A 25 -4.98 -4.68 -3.01
C VAL A 25 -5.57 -5.73 -2.09
N LYS A 26 -5.95 -5.38 -0.86
CA LYS A 26 -6.59 -6.32 0.09
C LYS A 26 -7.83 -6.97 -0.51
N LYS A 27 -8.74 -6.16 -1.08
CA LYS A 27 -9.98 -6.65 -1.68
C LYS A 27 -9.73 -7.64 -2.82
N GLN A 28 -8.77 -7.34 -3.71
CA GLN A 28 -8.43 -8.27 -4.80
C GLN A 28 -7.72 -9.52 -4.30
N TYR A 29 -6.89 -9.38 -3.27
CA TYR A 29 -6.18 -10.49 -2.65
C TYR A 29 -7.15 -11.53 -2.08
N GLU A 30 -8.20 -11.07 -1.39
CA GLU A 30 -9.28 -11.91 -0.87
C GLU A 30 -10.13 -12.50 -2.00
N LYS A 31 -10.53 -11.68 -2.98
CA LYS A 31 -11.36 -12.12 -4.11
C LYS A 31 -10.73 -13.26 -4.91
N LEU A 32 -9.40 -13.28 -5.02
CA LEU A 32 -8.65 -14.28 -5.78
C LEU A 32 -8.11 -15.42 -4.91
N ASP A 33 -8.45 -15.44 -3.61
CA ASP A 33 -7.94 -16.38 -2.61
C ASP A 33 -6.40 -16.54 -2.64
N PHE A 34 -5.70 -15.42 -2.84
CA PHE A 34 -4.24 -15.42 -2.83
C PHE A 34 -3.69 -15.82 -1.47
N SER A 35 -4.45 -15.60 -0.39
CA SER A 35 -4.08 -16.07 0.95
C SER A 35 -3.95 -17.59 1.02
N GLY A 36 -4.88 -18.34 0.42
CA GLY A 36 -4.80 -19.79 0.32
C GLY A 36 -3.61 -20.25 -0.54
N ILE A 37 -3.35 -19.56 -1.65
CA ILE A 37 -2.26 -19.90 -2.57
C ILE A 37 -0.89 -19.66 -1.93
N PHE A 38 -0.66 -18.48 -1.36
CA PHE A 38 0.65 -18.11 -0.81
C PHE A 38 0.84 -18.55 0.65
N GLY A 39 -0.23 -18.81 1.39
CA GLY A 39 -0.18 -19.30 2.77
C GLY A 39 0.56 -20.64 2.93
N LYS A 40 0.63 -21.46 1.88
CA LYS A 40 1.43 -22.70 1.85
C LYS A 40 2.94 -22.45 1.89
N HIS A 41 3.38 -21.24 1.55
CA HIS A 41 4.80 -20.86 1.53
C HIS A 41 5.28 -20.20 2.83
N LYS A 42 4.50 -20.28 3.92
CA LYS A 42 4.91 -19.80 5.25
C LYS A 42 6.16 -20.55 5.72
N LYS A 43 7.16 -19.81 6.22
CA LYS A 43 8.37 -20.37 6.84
C LYS A 43 8.47 -19.86 8.27
N LYS A 44 8.74 -20.75 9.24
CA LYS A 44 8.88 -20.41 10.67
C LYS A 44 7.65 -19.68 11.26
N GLY A 45 6.44 -20.00 10.80
CA GLY A 45 5.20 -19.39 11.31
C GLY A 45 4.96 -17.94 10.90
N ARG A 46 5.83 -17.32 10.09
CA ARG A 46 5.57 -15.99 9.53
C ARG A 46 4.75 -16.09 8.26
N ASP A 47 3.61 -15.42 8.27
CA ASP A 47 2.74 -15.27 7.13
C ASP A 47 3.36 -14.35 6.07
N ILE A 48 3.52 -14.85 4.84
CA ILE A 48 4.10 -14.10 3.73
C ILE A 48 3.07 -13.20 3.04
N ASN A 49 1.77 -13.43 3.25
CA ASN A 49 0.69 -12.71 2.57
C ASN A 49 0.75 -11.20 2.87
N SER A 50 1.02 -10.83 4.12
CA SER A 50 1.17 -9.42 4.54
C SER A 50 2.28 -8.69 3.77
N LEU A 51 3.43 -9.34 3.58
CA LEU A 51 4.55 -8.78 2.83
C LEU A 51 4.19 -8.63 1.34
N ILE A 52 3.55 -9.64 0.75
CA ILE A 52 3.14 -9.60 -0.66
C ILE A 52 2.13 -8.48 -0.89
N GLN A 53 1.14 -8.33 -0.02
CA GLN A 53 0.17 -7.23 -0.11
C GLN A 53 0.85 -5.86 0.02
N ALA A 54 1.83 -5.70 0.91
CA ALA A 54 2.59 -4.46 1.04
C ALA A 54 3.39 -4.13 -0.24
N LEU A 55 4.08 -5.13 -0.82
CA LEU A 55 4.84 -4.97 -2.06
C LEU A 55 3.94 -4.67 -3.26
N LEU A 56 2.77 -5.30 -3.35
CA LEU A 56 1.78 -5.01 -4.37
C LEU A 56 1.22 -3.61 -4.21
N SER A 57 0.92 -3.20 -2.98
CA SER A 57 0.44 -1.84 -2.69
C SER A 57 1.48 -0.81 -3.08
N TYR A 58 2.76 -1.06 -2.78
CA TYR A 58 3.87 -0.22 -3.24
C TYR A 58 3.92 -0.13 -4.76
N LYS A 59 3.94 -1.28 -5.45
CA LYS A 59 4.11 -1.34 -6.91
C LYS A 59 2.95 -0.69 -7.67
N LEU A 60 1.74 -0.79 -7.13
CA LEU A 60 0.52 -0.25 -7.74
C LEU A 60 0.23 1.19 -7.31
N THR A 61 1.01 1.73 -6.39
CA THR A 61 0.88 3.12 -5.98
C THR A 61 1.60 4.02 -6.96
N GLU A 62 0.89 5.03 -7.44
CA GLU A 62 1.50 6.22 -8.02
C GLU A 62 2.00 7.10 -6.86
N ASN A 63 3.31 7.37 -6.79
CA ASN A 63 3.91 8.18 -5.71
C ASN A 63 3.50 9.65 -5.85
N PHE A 64 2.32 10.01 -5.32
CA PHE A 64 1.85 11.39 -5.19
C PHE A 64 2.22 11.96 -3.82
N SER A 65 3.49 11.89 -3.44
CA SER A 65 3.91 12.51 -2.19
C SER A 65 3.99 14.03 -2.37
N ILE A 66 3.37 14.76 -1.44
CA ILE A 66 3.18 16.22 -1.50
C ILE A 66 3.65 16.79 -0.16
N SER A 67 4.35 17.93 -0.19
CA SER A 67 4.69 18.73 1.01
C SER A 67 3.95 20.06 1.03
#